data_AF-A0A967EZC6-F1
#
_entry.id   AF-A0A967EZC6-F1
#
_cell.length_a   1.000
_cell.length_b   1.000
_cell.length_c   1.000
_cell.angle_alpha   90.00
_cell.angle_beta   90.00
_cell.angle_gamma   90.00
#
_symmetry.space_group_name_H-M   'P 1'
#
loop_
_entity.id
_entity.type
_entity.pdbx_description
1 polymer ?
#
loop_
_entity_poly.entity_id
_entity_poly.type
_entity_poly.pdbx_seq_one_letter_code
_entity_poly.pdbx_strand_id
1 'polypeptide(L)'
;MKTVTLGCAAWILLIAAAPATAGGNGRQALETFDPEPIINDCWEKSSDLRGAGSAAAYGDGLDITLACMEEAVLTEINAWLLPEFTENATAHMTAIENLHGKLYFRIYSHNRYCSRSCGLLPGMRYIESYIKFLETVLRDIAAEKSFRYR
;
A
#
# COMPACT_ATOMS: atom_id res chain seq x y z
N MET A 1 71.33 0.41 57.88
CA MET A 1 69.90 0.73 58.07
C MET A 1 69.21 0.63 56.73
N LYS A 2 68.13 -0.18 56.64
CA LYS A 2 66.92 -0.02 55.80
C LYS A 2 67.11 0.04 54.26
N THR A 3 66.35 -0.61 53.37
CA THR A 3 65.25 -1.57 53.37
C THR A 3 65.02 -2.01 51.90
N VAL A 4 64.40 -3.18 51.76
CA VAL A 4 63.95 -3.95 50.58
C VAL A 4 62.94 -3.22 49.66
N THR A 5 62.82 -3.64 48.38
CA THR A 5 61.60 -3.97 47.55
C THR A 5 61.86 -3.64 46.07
N LEU A 6 61.84 -4.52 45.05
CA LEU A 6 60.95 -5.62 44.61
C LEU A 6 59.50 -5.17 44.34
N GLY A 7 59.17 -4.94 43.06
CA GLY A 7 57.81 -4.68 42.55
C GLY A 7 57.79 -4.86 41.04
N CYS A 8 57.52 -6.08 40.55
CA CYS A 8 56.22 -6.54 40.06
C CYS A 8 55.73 -5.81 38.81
N ALA A 9 55.98 -6.45 37.67
CA ALA A 9 55.40 -6.15 36.37
C ALA A 9 53.88 -6.31 36.43
N ALA A 10 53.15 -5.21 36.23
CA ALA A 10 51.70 -5.23 36.02
C ALA A 10 51.43 -5.07 34.51
N TRP A 11 51.32 -6.20 33.82
CA TRP A 11 50.69 -6.27 32.51
C TRP A 11 49.18 -6.05 32.69
N ILE A 12 48.72 -4.84 32.40
CA ILE A 12 47.29 -4.52 32.34
C ILE A 12 46.75 -5.13 31.04
N LEU A 13 46.12 -6.29 31.15
CA LEU A 13 45.25 -6.86 30.13
C LEU A 13 44.01 -5.96 30.00
N LEU A 14 44.05 -5.05 29.03
CA LEU A 14 42.84 -4.40 28.51
C LEU A 14 42.00 -5.46 27.79
N ILE A 15 41.08 -6.08 28.52
CA ILE A 15 39.97 -6.80 27.93
C ILE A 15 39.05 -5.73 27.35
N ALA A 16 39.21 -5.45 26.05
CA ALA A 16 38.23 -4.73 25.28
C ALA A 16 36.93 -5.54 25.31
N ALA A 17 35.99 -5.14 26.17
CA ALA A 17 34.61 -5.57 26.09
C ALA A 17 34.08 -5.04 24.74
N ALA A 18 34.20 -5.86 23.69
CA ALA A 18 33.44 -5.65 22.48
C ALA A 18 31.97 -5.62 22.88
N PRO A 19 31.20 -4.56 22.56
CA PRO A 19 29.76 -4.65 22.69
C PRO A 19 29.34 -5.82 21.81
N ALA A 20 28.81 -6.87 22.45
CA ALA A 20 28.06 -7.88 21.74
C ALA A 20 26.92 -7.10 21.06
N THR A 21 27.07 -6.84 19.77
CA THR A 21 25.97 -6.46 18.91
C THR A 21 25.04 -7.67 18.95
N ALA A 22 24.10 -7.63 19.90
CA ALA A 22 22.92 -8.45 19.84
C ALA A 22 22.30 -8.15 18.48
N GLY A 23 22.57 -9.02 17.52
CA GLY A 23 21.90 -9.10 16.24
C GLY A 23 20.46 -9.50 16.53
N GLY A 24 19.71 -8.61 17.17
CA GLY A 24 18.29 -8.57 17.01
C GLY A 24 18.08 -8.26 15.54
N ASN A 25 17.77 -9.29 14.76
CA ASN A 25 16.97 -9.13 13.56
C ASN A 25 15.66 -8.47 14.00
N GLY A 26 15.71 -7.16 14.21
CA GLY A 26 14.58 -6.31 14.47
C GLY A 26 13.80 -6.26 13.18
N ARG A 27 13.06 -7.34 12.88
CA ARG A 27 11.84 -7.22 12.11
C ARG A 27 11.02 -6.20 12.88
N GLN A 28 10.99 -4.95 12.39
CA GLN A 28 9.96 -4.01 12.79
C GLN A 28 8.64 -4.76 12.68
N ALA A 29 7.87 -4.82 13.77
CA ALA A 29 6.53 -5.37 13.71
C ALA A 29 5.78 -4.52 12.69
N LEU A 30 5.38 -5.12 11.56
CA LEU A 30 4.52 -4.39 10.63
C LEU A 30 3.20 -4.18 11.37
N GLU A 31 2.79 -2.91 11.43
CA GLU A 31 1.57 -2.51 12.11
C GLU A 31 0.37 -3.09 11.35
N THR A 32 -0.52 -3.77 12.09
CA THR A 32 -1.83 -4.18 11.57
C THR A 32 -2.73 -2.97 11.43
N PHE A 33 -3.59 -2.93 10.42
CA PHE A 33 -4.55 -1.84 10.22
C PHE A 33 -5.96 -2.37 9.92
N ASP A 34 -6.97 -1.52 10.16
CA ASP A 34 -8.35 -1.75 9.71
C ASP A 34 -8.57 -1.01 8.38
N PRO A 35 -8.94 -1.71 7.29
CA PRO A 35 -9.11 -1.10 5.97
C PRO A 35 -10.40 -0.27 5.84
N GLU A 36 -11.43 -0.51 6.65
CA GLU A 36 -12.75 0.11 6.44
C GLU A 36 -12.76 1.64 6.64
N PRO A 37 -12.07 2.21 7.64
CA PRO A 37 -11.94 3.67 7.75
C PRO A 37 -11.32 4.31 6.50
N ILE A 38 -10.25 3.71 5.95
CA ILE A 38 -9.57 4.22 4.75
C ILE A 38 -10.51 4.16 3.53
N ILE A 39 -11.21 3.04 3.36
CA ILE A 39 -12.18 2.85 2.28
C ILE A 39 -13.30 3.89 2.38
N ASN A 40 -13.86 4.07 3.58
CA ASN A 40 -14.94 5.03 3.81
C ASN A 40 -14.49 6.47 3.58
N ASP A 41 -13.31 6.86 4.06
CA ASP A 41 -12.73 8.18 3.83
C ASP A 41 -12.57 8.47 2.33
N CYS A 42 -12.07 7.51 1.55
CA CYS A 42 -11.91 7.67 0.11
C CYS A 42 -13.25 7.85 -0.62
N TRP A 43 -14.30 7.13 -0.21
CA TRP A 43 -15.65 7.36 -0.72
C TRP A 43 -16.18 8.73 -0.26
N GLU A 44 -16.01 9.10 1.00
CA GLU A 44 -16.57 10.34 1.55
C GLU A 44 -16.02 11.60 0.86
N LYS A 45 -14.72 11.62 0.52
CA LYS A 45 -14.02 12.72 -0.17
C LYS A 45 -14.71 13.29 -1.40
N SER A 46 -15.49 12.48 -2.11
CA SER A 46 -16.18 12.88 -3.34
C SER A 46 -17.67 12.54 -3.33
N SER A 47 -18.23 12.31 -2.14
CA SER A 47 -19.66 12.02 -1.94
C SER A 47 -20.57 13.10 -2.54
N ASP A 48 -20.24 14.37 -2.33
CA ASP A 48 -21.00 15.51 -2.87
C ASP A 48 -21.04 15.51 -4.41
N LEU A 49 -19.89 15.27 -5.07
CA LEU A 49 -19.79 15.22 -6.53
C LEU A 49 -20.57 14.05 -7.11
N ARG A 50 -20.49 12.87 -6.48
CA ARG A 50 -21.27 11.70 -6.89
C ARG A 50 -22.77 11.87 -6.60
N GLY A 51 -23.14 12.68 -5.62
CA GLY A 51 -24.53 13.02 -5.28
C GLY A 51 -25.14 14.13 -6.13
N ALA A 52 -24.34 14.87 -6.92
CA ALA A 52 -24.78 16.10 -7.62
C ALA A 52 -25.76 15.87 -8.79
N GLY A 53 -26.05 14.61 -9.15
CA GLY A 53 -27.09 14.28 -10.15
C GLY A 53 -26.70 14.48 -11.61
N SER A 54 -25.44 14.84 -11.91
CA SER A 54 -24.93 14.91 -13.28
C SER A 54 -23.90 13.81 -13.54
N ALA A 55 -23.89 13.25 -14.76
CA ALA A 55 -22.93 12.22 -15.14
C ALA A 55 -21.48 12.73 -15.12
N ALA A 56 -21.25 14.00 -15.46
CA ALA A 56 -19.92 14.61 -15.41
C ALA A 56 -19.41 14.69 -13.96
N ALA A 57 -20.19 15.27 -13.05
CA ALA A 57 -19.82 15.36 -11.64
C ALA A 57 -19.66 13.98 -10.98
N TYR A 58 -20.49 13.00 -11.37
CA TYR A 58 -20.33 11.63 -10.91
C TYR A 58 -19.00 11.02 -11.38
N GLY A 59 -18.64 11.24 -12.65
CA GLY A 59 -17.34 10.85 -13.20
C GLY A 59 -16.17 11.49 -12.44
N ASP A 60 -16.19 12.80 -12.26
CA ASP A 60 -15.16 13.53 -11.50
C ASP A 60 -15.04 13.00 -10.05
N GLY A 61 -16.18 12.67 -9.43
CA GLY A 61 -16.20 12.08 -8.10
C GLY A 61 -15.63 10.66 -8.06
N LEU A 62 -15.84 9.85 -9.09
CA LEU A 62 -15.21 8.54 -9.20
C LEU A 62 -13.69 8.66 -9.39
N ASP A 63 -13.21 9.61 -10.18
CA ASP A 63 -11.76 9.83 -10.38
C ASP A 63 -11.06 10.21 -9.07
N ILE A 64 -11.69 11.05 -8.24
CA ILE A 64 -11.19 11.40 -6.90
C ILE A 64 -11.17 10.16 -5.98
N THR A 65 -12.23 9.36 -6.02
CA THR A 65 -12.32 8.13 -5.21
C THR A 65 -11.22 7.14 -5.63
N LEU A 66 -11.04 6.96 -6.94
CA LEU A 66 -10.02 6.09 -7.52
C LEU A 66 -8.62 6.51 -7.08
N ALA A 67 -8.25 7.77 -7.27
CA ALA A 67 -6.94 8.28 -6.90
C ALA A 67 -6.63 8.06 -5.40
N CYS A 68 -7.61 8.31 -4.53
CA CYS A 68 -7.47 8.06 -3.09
C CYS A 68 -7.23 6.57 -2.79
N MET A 69 -8.00 5.67 -3.42
CA MET A 69 -7.86 4.24 -3.22
C MET A 69 -6.52 3.70 -3.72
N GLU A 70 -6.03 4.19 -4.86
CA GLU A 70 -4.71 3.82 -5.38
C GLU A 70 -3.58 4.28 -4.46
N GLU A 71 -3.66 5.52 -3.95
CA GLU A 71 -2.71 6.04 -2.98
C GLU A 71 -2.70 5.21 -1.68
N ALA A 72 -3.88 4.83 -1.18
CA ALA A 72 -4.01 3.98 0.00
C ALA A 72 -3.38 2.59 -0.24
N VAL A 73 -3.70 1.94 -1.35
CA VAL A 73 -3.12 0.64 -1.72
C VAL A 73 -1.59 0.74 -1.83
N LEU A 74 -1.08 1.77 -2.51
CA LEU A 74 0.36 1.97 -2.67
C LEU A 74 1.06 2.23 -1.33
N THR A 75 0.46 3.03 -0.46
CA THR A 75 0.96 3.27 0.90
C THR A 75 1.10 1.95 1.66
N GLU A 76 0.04 1.15 1.68
CA GLU A 76 0.02 -0.11 2.44
C GLU A 76 0.94 -1.17 1.84
N ILE A 77 1.02 -1.26 0.51
CA ILE A 77 1.94 -2.13 -0.21
C ILE A 77 3.38 -1.73 0.04
N ASN A 78 3.73 -0.44 -0.04
CA ASN A 78 5.09 0.04 0.18
C ASN A 78 5.54 -0.14 1.63
N ALA A 79 4.62 -0.03 2.59
CA ALA A 79 4.89 -0.34 3.98
C ALA A 79 5.11 -1.85 4.20
N TRP A 80 4.49 -2.71 3.38
CA TRP A 80 4.52 -4.18 3.55
C TRP A 80 5.61 -4.90 2.75
N LEU A 81 5.90 -4.45 1.53
CA LEU A 81 6.88 -5.06 0.64
C LEU A 81 8.30 -4.80 1.14
N LEU A 82 9.16 -5.83 1.05
CA LEU A 82 10.60 -5.62 1.22
C LEU A 82 11.09 -4.63 0.15
N PRO A 83 12.13 -3.83 0.44
CA PRO A 83 12.63 -2.81 -0.50
C PRO A 83 12.91 -3.34 -1.91
N GLU A 84 13.34 -4.59 -2.04
CA GLU A 84 13.56 -5.29 -3.32
C GLU A 84 12.31 -5.51 -4.19
N PHE A 85 11.10 -5.42 -3.60
CA PHE A 85 9.83 -5.45 -4.33
C PHE A 85 9.17 -4.07 -4.47
N THR A 86 9.68 -3.04 -3.76
CA THR A 86 9.11 -1.68 -3.79
C THR A 86 9.41 -0.92 -5.09
N GLU A 87 10.48 -1.28 -5.82
CA GLU A 87 10.92 -0.53 -7.01
C GLU A 87 9.90 -0.47 -8.16
N ASN A 88 8.81 -1.26 -8.12
CA ASN A 88 7.82 -1.30 -9.21
C ASN A 88 6.34 -1.33 -8.80
N ALA A 89 5.99 -1.08 -7.53
CA ALA A 89 4.59 -1.18 -7.07
C ALA A 89 3.65 -0.26 -7.88
N THR A 90 4.03 1.01 -8.07
CA THR A 90 3.28 1.97 -8.90
C THR A 90 3.17 1.50 -10.35
N ALA A 91 4.27 1.03 -10.96
CA ALA A 91 4.26 0.55 -12.34
C ALA A 91 3.33 -0.67 -12.52
N HIS A 92 3.30 -1.58 -11.55
CA HIS A 92 2.38 -2.71 -11.53
C HIS A 92 0.93 -2.29 -11.37
N MET A 93 0.63 -1.35 -10.47
CA MET A 93 -0.72 -0.79 -10.31
C MET A 93 -1.22 -0.13 -11.61
N THR A 94 -0.40 0.72 -12.23
CA THR A 94 -0.73 1.32 -13.53
C THR A 94 -0.93 0.26 -14.62
N ALA A 95 -0.15 -0.83 -14.62
CA ALA A 95 -0.32 -1.91 -15.59
C ALA A 95 -1.63 -2.69 -15.38
N ILE A 96 -2.03 -2.93 -14.13
CA ILE A 96 -3.29 -3.60 -13.76
C ILE A 96 -4.48 -2.73 -14.15
N GLU A 97 -4.46 -1.44 -13.84
CA GLU A 97 -5.49 -0.48 -14.25
C GLU A 97 -5.69 -0.51 -15.77
N ASN A 98 -4.59 -0.33 -16.51
CA ASN A 98 -4.61 -0.36 -17.98
C ASN A 98 -5.16 -1.68 -18.55
N LEU A 99 -4.83 -2.81 -17.92
CA LEU A 99 -5.33 -4.12 -18.32
C LEU A 99 -6.83 -4.23 -18.04
N HIS A 100 -7.29 -3.82 -16.86
CA HIS A 100 -8.70 -3.80 -16.48
C HIS A 100 -9.51 -2.94 -17.46
N GLY A 101 -9.02 -1.76 -17.80
CA GLY A 101 -9.67 -0.86 -18.77
C GLY A 101 -9.78 -1.48 -20.16
N LYS A 102 -8.71 -2.11 -20.65
CA LYS A 102 -8.73 -2.83 -21.94
C LYS A 102 -9.70 -4.01 -21.94
N LEU A 103 -9.73 -4.80 -20.86
CA LEU A 103 -10.63 -5.95 -20.74
C LEU A 103 -12.08 -5.49 -20.69
N TYR A 104 -12.38 -4.51 -19.85
CA TYR A 104 -13.71 -3.92 -19.75
C TYR A 104 -14.15 -3.37 -21.11
N PHE A 105 -13.30 -2.58 -21.78
CA PHE A 105 -13.60 -2.09 -23.11
C PHE A 105 -13.91 -3.23 -24.07
N ARG A 106 -13.10 -4.30 -24.14
CA ARG A 106 -13.37 -5.43 -25.05
C ARG A 106 -14.69 -6.15 -24.76
N ILE A 107 -15.02 -6.35 -23.48
CA ILE A 107 -16.25 -7.04 -23.07
C ILE A 107 -17.48 -6.20 -23.45
N TYR A 108 -17.44 -4.89 -23.22
CA TYR A 108 -18.62 -4.02 -23.32
C TYR A 108 -18.74 -3.24 -24.63
N SER A 109 -17.63 -2.88 -25.29
CA SER A 109 -17.65 -2.11 -26.56
C SER A 109 -18.17 -2.92 -27.75
N HIS A 110 -18.03 -4.24 -27.73
CA HIS A 110 -18.49 -5.13 -28.80
C HIS A 110 -19.93 -5.61 -28.58
N ASN A 111 -20.58 -5.17 -27.50
CA ASN A 111 -21.96 -5.53 -27.23
C ASN A 111 -22.90 -4.66 -28.07
N ARG A 112 -23.73 -5.29 -28.91
CA ARG A 112 -24.65 -4.64 -29.89
C ARG A 112 -25.62 -3.61 -29.29
N TYR A 113 -25.77 -3.61 -27.98
CA TYR A 113 -26.62 -2.66 -27.23
C TYR A 113 -25.90 -1.34 -26.90
N CYS A 114 -24.60 -1.21 -27.21
CA CYS A 114 -23.81 -0.01 -26.96
C CYS A 114 -23.64 0.86 -28.21
N SER A 115 -24.72 1.48 -28.68
CA SER A 115 -24.69 2.47 -29.76
C SER A 115 -24.54 3.90 -29.20
N ARG A 116 -23.41 4.57 -29.53
CA ARG A 116 -23.12 6.03 -29.42
C ARG A 116 -23.17 6.71 -28.03
N SER A 117 -24.01 6.29 -27.09
CA SER A 117 -24.14 6.88 -25.73
C SER A 117 -23.32 6.17 -24.65
N CYS A 118 -22.63 5.10 -25.02
CA CYS A 118 -21.83 4.25 -24.11
C CYS A 118 -20.46 4.83 -23.69
N GLY A 119 -20.13 6.07 -24.06
CA GLY A 119 -18.88 6.70 -23.63
C GLY A 119 -18.87 7.10 -22.16
N LEU A 120 -20.03 7.48 -21.60
CA LEU A 120 -20.12 8.03 -20.24
C LEU A 120 -20.45 6.95 -19.19
N LEU A 121 -21.59 6.26 -19.30
CA LEU A 121 -22.06 5.34 -18.26
C LEU A 121 -21.22 4.03 -18.14
N PRO A 122 -20.86 3.34 -19.24
CA PRO A 122 -19.93 2.24 -19.19
C PRO A 122 -18.53 2.62 -18.73
N GLY A 123 -18.02 3.81 -19.07
CA GLY A 123 -16.72 4.30 -18.58
C GLY A 123 -16.70 4.46 -17.07
N MET A 124 -17.76 5.05 -16.50
CA MET A 124 -17.91 5.21 -15.05
C MET A 124 -18.05 3.86 -14.32
N ARG A 125 -18.75 2.89 -14.93
CA ARG A 125 -18.85 1.51 -14.38
C ARG A 125 -17.51 0.77 -14.36
N TYR A 126 -16.62 1.04 -15.33
CA TYR A 126 -15.25 0.52 -15.29
C TYR A 126 -14.51 1.06 -14.07
N ILE A 127 -14.56 2.38 -13.84
CA ILE A 127 -13.89 3.04 -12.72
C ILE A 127 -14.42 2.50 -11.39
N GLU A 128 -15.74 2.43 -11.23
CA GLU A 128 -16.36 1.87 -10.01
C GLU A 128 -15.97 0.41 -9.77
N SER A 129 -15.95 -0.42 -10.83
CA SER A 129 -15.49 -1.81 -10.72
C SER A 129 -14.02 -1.91 -10.31
N TYR A 130 -13.17 -0.98 -10.79
CA TYR A 130 -11.76 -0.96 -10.43
C TYR A 130 -11.55 -0.45 -8.99
N ILE A 131 -12.30 0.56 -8.55
CA ILE A 131 -12.35 0.98 -7.14
C ILE A 131 -12.72 -0.20 -6.22
N LYS A 132 -13.75 -0.99 -6.57
CA LYS A 132 -14.13 -2.18 -5.79
C LYS A 132 -13.05 -3.26 -5.74
N PHE A 133 -12.27 -3.39 -6.81
CA PHE A 133 -11.08 -4.22 -6.80
C PHE A 133 -10.02 -3.68 -5.81
N LEU A 134 -9.76 -2.37 -5.81
CA LEU A 134 -8.83 -1.75 -4.85
C LEU A 134 -9.28 -1.91 -3.39
N GLU A 135 -10.57 -1.79 -3.11
CA GLU A 135 -11.11 -2.08 -1.77
C GLU A 135 -10.82 -3.53 -1.34
N THR A 136 -10.93 -4.48 -2.26
CA THR A 136 -10.63 -5.89 -2.01
C THR A 136 -9.14 -6.07 -1.71
N VAL A 137 -8.28 -5.41 -2.49
CA VAL A 137 -6.82 -5.42 -2.27
C VAL A 137 -6.47 -4.86 -0.89
N LEU A 138 -7.06 -3.74 -0.45
CA LEU A 138 -6.83 -3.20 0.89
C LEU A 138 -7.21 -4.20 2.00
N ARG A 139 -8.38 -4.85 1.85
CA ARG A 139 -8.83 -5.88 2.80
C ARG A 139 -7.90 -7.08 2.84
N ASP A 140 -7.43 -7.53 1.68
CA ASP A 140 -6.50 -8.66 1.58
C ASP A 140 -5.13 -8.32 2.20
N ILE A 141 -4.61 -7.10 2.01
CA ILE A 141 -3.37 -6.65 2.66
C ILE A 141 -3.55 -6.64 4.19
N ALA A 142 -4.66 -6.09 4.69
CA ALA A 142 -4.97 -6.05 6.13
C ALA A 142 -5.06 -7.47 6.72
N ALA A 143 -5.72 -8.39 6.02
CA ALA A 143 -5.84 -9.79 6.42
C ALA A 143 -4.48 -10.50 6.45
N GLU A 144 -3.65 -10.30 5.44
CA GLU A 144 -2.31 -10.90 5.35
C GLU A 144 -1.36 -10.36 6.42
N LYS A 145 -1.39 -9.03 6.67
CA LYS A 145 -0.68 -8.42 7.81
C LYS A 145 -1.16 -9.03 9.12
N SER A 146 -2.47 -9.15 9.34
CA SER A 146 -3.02 -9.74 10.56
C SER A 146 -2.66 -11.22 10.74
N PHE A 147 -2.53 -11.99 9.66
CA PHE A 147 -2.15 -13.41 9.71
C PHE A 147 -0.68 -13.59 10.07
N ARG A 148 0.24 -12.82 9.46
CA ARG A 148 1.69 -12.99 9.67
C ARG A 148 2.20 -12.62 11.07
N TYR A 149 1.42 -11.86 11.83
CA TYR A 149 1.83 -11.35 13.15
C TYR A 149 0.97 -11.87 14.32
N ARG A 150 0.21 -12.95 14.10
CA ARG A 150 -0.32 -13.82 15.18
C ARG A 150 0.70 -14.88 15.54
#